data_AF-A0A941DRK3-F1
#
_entry.id   AF-A0A941DRK3-F1
#
_cell.length_a   1.000
_cell.length_b   1.000
_cell.length_c   1.000
_cell.angle_alpha   90.00
_cell.angle_beta   90.00
_cell.angle_gamma   90.00
#
_symmetry.space_group_name_H-M   'P 1'
#
loop_
_entity.id
_entity.type
_entity.pdbx_description
1 polymer ?
#
loop_
_entity_poly.entity_id
_entity_poly.type
_entity_poly.pdbx_seq_one_letter_code
_entity_poly.pdbx_strand_id
1 'polypeptide(L)'
;HTDKPRRGFIQGLMATAAGAALAAPALARPVAAAAPAVILDSAKWAPRNRELIAALIAKHGITSKSYNPQRKPYAVFDWDNTSIMNDCEEALLMYQINQLAFKLSPAEFSAIVRQNVPAG
;
A
#
# COMPACT_ATOMS: atom_id res chain seq x y z
N HIS A 1 -25.76 59.97 -9.33
CA HIS A 1 -25.01 61.23 -9.41
C HIS A 1 -23.65 60.97 -8.78
N THR A 2 -22.59 60.80 -9.59
CA THR A 2 -21.63 61.88 -9.99
C THR A 2 -20.80 62.31 -8.76
N ASP A 3 -19.49 62.51 -8.76
CA ASP A 3 -18.45 62.51 -9.78
C ASP A 3 -17.11 62.52 -9.05
N LYS A 4 -16.02 62.19 -9.75
CA LYS A 4 -14.63 62.32 -9.27
C LYS A 4 -14.09 63.72 -9.63
N PRO A 5 -13.18 64.32 -8.84
CA PRO A 5 -11.92 64.83 -9.45
C PRO A 5 -10.71 64.63 -8.51
N ARG A 6 -9.57 64.07 -8.96
CA ARG A 6 -8.43 64.61 -9.76
C ARG A 6 -7.40 65.45 -8.96
N ARG A 7 -6.21 64.83 -8.84
CA ARG A 7 -4.82 65.33 -8.94
C ARG A 7 -4.31 66.38 -7.93
N GLY A 8 -3.32 65.95 -7.14
CA GLY A 8 -2.28 66.77 -6.54
C GLY A 8 -0.91 66.15 -6.82
N PHE A 9 -0.01 66.95 -7.38
CA PHE A 9 1.38 66.69 -7.77
C PHE A 9 2.32 66.91 -6.56
N ILE A 10 3.63 66.62 -6.74
CA ILE A 10 4.83 66.83 -5.88
C ILE A 10 5.43 65.47 -5.45
N GLN A 11 6.34 64.91 -6.24
CA GLN A 11 7.80 65.15 -6.24
C GLN A 11 8.50 64.71 -4.94
N GLY A 12 9.41 63.76 -5.09
CA GLY A 12 10.30 63.29 -4.03
C GLY A 12 11.15 62.11 -4.50
N LEU A 13 12.03 62.35 -5.48
CA LEU A 13 13.10 61.42 -5.84
C LEU A 13 14.16 61.50 -4.74
N MET A 14 14.33 60.43 -3.96
CA MET A 14 15.51 60.24 -3.10
C MET A 14 16.12 58.87 -3.41
N ALA A 15 17.41 58.92 -3.69
CA ALA A 15 18.21 57.89 -4.31
C ALA A 15 18.22 56.55 -3.55
N THR A 16 18.19 55.48 -4.34
CA THR A 16 18.15 54.08 -3.93
C THR A 16 19.44 53.60 -3.26
N ALA A 17 19.24 52.62 -2.41
CA ALA A 17 20.19 51.96 -1.54
C ALA A 17 21.35 51.24 -2.26
N ALA A 18 22.47 51.25 -1.54
CA ALA A 18 23.51 50.22 -1.40
C ALA A 18 23.41 48.94 -2.26
N GLY A 19 24.52 48.65 -2.96
CA GLY A 19 25.12 47.33 -3.03
C GLY A 19 24.30 46.22 -3.67
N ALA A 20 24.36 46.09 -4.99
CA ALA A 20 23.92 44.90 -5.69
C ALA A 20 24.84 43.70 -5.32
N ALA A 21 24.39 42.88 -4.37
CA ALA A 21 24.91 41.53 -4.23
C ALA A 21 24.42 40.72 -5.43
N LEU A 22 25.35 40.24 -6.25
CA LEU A 22 25.07 39.30 -7.33
C LEU A 22 24.57 37.98 -6.73
N ALA A 23 23.25 37.77 -6.71
CA ALA A 23 22.67 36.47 -6.38
C ALA A 23 22.99 35.51 -7.53
N ALA A 24 23.89 34.54 -7.28
CA ALA A 24 24.09 33.42 -8.18
C ALA A 24 22.77 32.64 -8.31
N PRO A 25 22.36 32.20 -9.52
CA PRO A 25 21.19 31.36 -9.66
C PRO A 25 21.47 30.04 -8.94
N ALA A 26 20.66 29.72 -7.93
CA ALA A 26 20.67 28.40 -7.32
C ALA A 26 20.34 27.39 -8.43
N LEU A 27 21.32 26.56 -8.81
CA LEU A 27 21.10 25.45 -9.71
C LEU A 27 20.04 24.55 -9.08
N ALA A 28 18.83 24.58 -9.64
CA ALA A 28 17.75 23.72 -9.21
C ALA A 28 18.23 22.27 -9.34
N ARG A 29 18.34 21.58 -8.19
CA ARG A 29 18.57 20.13 -8.19
C ARG A 29 17.47 19.51 -9.05
N PRO A 30 17.79 18.59 -9.98
CA PRO A 30 16.75 17.86 -10.68
C PRO A 30 15.91 17.18 -9.60
N VAL A 31 14.62 17.52 -9.54
CA VAL A 31 13.63 16.74 -8.79
C VAL A 31 13.70 15.37 -9.42
N ALA A 32 14.33 14.43 -8.71
CA ALA A 32 14.41 13.07 -9.19
C ALA A 32 12.99 12.62 -9.51
N ALA A 33 12.74 12.25 -10.77
CA ALA A 33 11.43 11.78 -11.21
C ALA A 33 10.92 10.79 -10.17
N ALA A 34 9.72 11.05 -9.62
CA ALA A 34 9.08 10.16 -8.68
C ALA A 34 9.03 8.77 -9.32
N ALA A 35 9.44 7.74 -8.58
CA ALA A 35 9.30 6.36 -9.05
C ALA A 35 7.84 6.15 -9.47
N PRO A 36 7.58 5.41 -10.56
CA PRO A 36 6.22 5.22 -11.05
C PRO A 36 5.34 4.71 -9.91
N ALA A 37 4.21 5.39 -9.70
CA ALA A 37 3.31 5.07 -8.62
C ALA A 37 2.82 3.63 -8.76
N VAL A 38 2.90 2.84 -7.69
CA VAL A 38 2.28 1.52 -7.63
C VAL A 38 0.76 1.74 -7.61
N ILE A 39 0.07 1.33 -8.67
CA ILE A 39 -1.39 1.43 -8.76
C ILE A 39 -1.98 0.05 -8.47
N LEU A 40 -2.66 -0.07 -7.33
CA LEU A 40 -3.46 -1.25 -6.96
C LEU A 40 -4.91 -1.03 -7.39
N ASP A 41 -5.62 -2.08 -7.79
CA ASP A 41 -7.08 -2.01 -7.97
C ASP A 41 -7.76 -1.53 -6.66
N SER A 42 -8.85 -0.77 -6.77
CA SER A 42 -9.64 -0.37 -5.59
C SER A 42 -10.25 -1.56 -4.85
N ALA A 43 -10.73 -2.57 -5.60
CA ALA A 43 -11.45 -3.74 -5.13
C ALA A 43 -12.40 -3.42 -3.95
N LYS A 44 -12.35 -4.22 -2.89
CA LYS A 44 -13.05 -3.97 -1.62
C LYS A 44 -12.11 -3.48 -0.50
N TRP A 45 -10.98 -2.87 -0.85
CA TRP A 45 -10.02 -2.40 0.14
C TRP A 45 -10.55 -1.19 0.90
N ALA A 46 -10.30 -1.15 2.22
CA ALA A 46 -10.37 0.11 2.95
C ALA A 46 -9.34 1.11 2.36
N PRO A 47 -9.69 2.38 2.09
CA PRO A 47 -8.81 3.32 1.40
C PRO A 47 -7.42 3.43 2.03
N ARG A 48 -7.37 3.54 3.36
CA ARG A 48 -6.11 3.59 4.14
C ARG A 48 -5.23 2.35 3.93
N ASN A 49 -5.81 1.15 3.91
CA ASN A 49 -5.04 -0.08 3.75
C ASN A 49 -4.42 -0.16 2.35
N ARG A 50 -5.18 0.22 1.33
CA ARG A 50 -4.70 0.27 -0.06
C ARG A 50 -3.52 1.24 -0.20
N GLU A 51 -3.61 2.43 0.40
CA GLU A 51 -2.53 3.42 0.39
C GLU A 51 -1.26 2.89 1.07
N LEU A 52 -1.40 2.26 2.23
CA LEU A 52 -0.26 1.71 2.97
C LEU A 52 0.41 0.55 2.21
N ILE A 53 -0.36 -0.34 1.58
CA ILE A 53 0.19 -1.43 0.77
C ILE A 53 0.90 -0.86 -0.46
N ALA A 54 0.31 0.11 -1.15
CA ALA A 54 0.95 0.77 -2.29
C ALA A 54 2.28 1.43 -1.89
N ALA A 55 2.32 2.12 -0.74
CA ALA A 55 3.54 2.72 -0.21
C ALA A 55 4.60 1.67 0.18
N LEU A 56 4.18 0.54 0.76
CA LEU A 56 5.06 -0.58 1.11
C LEU A 56 5.70 -1.19 -0.15
N ILE A 57 4.91 -1.43 -1.21
CA ILE A 57 5.42 -1.93 -2.49
C ILE A 57 6.33 -0.89 -3.15
N ALA A 58 5.98 0.40 -3.14
CA ALA A 58 6.85 1.44 -3.72
C ALA A 58 8.20 1.53 -3.01
N LYS A 59 8.23 1.32 -1.68
CA LYS A 59 9.45 1.37 -0.87
C LYS A 59 10.36 0.16 -1.09
N HIS A 60 9.80 -1.04 -1.21
CA HIS A 60 10.56 -2.29 -1.22
C HIS A 60 10.61 -3.01 -2.56
N GLY A 61 9.68 -2.73 -3.46
CA GLY A 61 9.53 -3.39 -4.76
C GLY A 61 10.63 -3.06 -5.76
N ILE A 62 10.57 -3.68 -6.93
CA ILE A 62 11.61 -3.62 -7.98
C ILE A 62 11.88 -2.22 -8.52
N THR A 63 10.90 -1.31 -8.42
CA THR A 63 11.03 0.10 -8.84
C THR A 63 11.73 0.98 -7.80
N SER A 64 12.00 0.46 -6.60
CA SER A 64 12.69 1.18 -5.53
C SER A 64 14.17 1.39 -5.86
N LYS A 65 14.69 2.59 -5.58
CA LYS A 65 16.12 2.91 -5.72
C LYS A 65 17.03 2.04 -4.81
N SER A 66 16.47 1.48 -3.73
CA SER A 66 17.20 0.60 -2.81
C SER A 66 16.97 -0.89 -3.09
N TYR A 67 16.31 -1.25 -4.20
CA TYR A 67 16.10 -2.65 -4.55
C TYR A 67 17.43 -3.37 -4.81
N ASN A 68 17.59 -4.56 -4.21
CA ASN A 68 18.75 -5.42 -4.42
C ASN A 68 18.29 -6.77 -5.00
N PRO A 69 18.65 -7.12 -6.26
CA PRO A 69 18.23 -8.37 -6.87
C PRO A 69 18.79 -9.63 -6.18
N GLN A 70 19.89 -9.51 -5.43
CA GLN A 70 20.45 -10.60 -4.62
C GLN A 70 19.76 -10.76 -3.26
N ARG A 71 18.86 -9.84 -2.90
CA ARG A 71 18.08 -9.86 -1.66
C ARG A 71 16.63 -9.46 -1.95
N LYS A 72 15.94 -10.31 -2.70
CA LYS A 72 14.55 -10.07 -3.11
C LYS A 72 13.63 -10.00 -1.88
N PRO A 73 12.77 -8.97 -1.76
CA PRO A 73 11.75 -8.93 -0.73
C PRO A 73 10.72 -10.03 -0.98
N TYR A 74 10.13 -10.54 0.10
CA TYR A 74 9.02 -11.49 0.06
C TYR A 74 7.99 -11.12 1.13
N ALA A 75 6.77 -11.59 0.96
CA ALA A 75 5.68 -11.47 1.92
C ALA A 75 5.10 -12.87 2.17
N VAL A 76 4.58 -13.09 3.37
CA VAL A 76 3.95 -14.34 3.78
C VAL A 76 2.54 -14.01 4.23
N PHE A 77 1.59 -14.82 3.80
CA PHE A 77 0.19 -14.72 4.17
C PHE A 77 -0.28 -16.09 4.62
N ASP A 78 -1.14 -16.10 5.63
CA ASP A 78 -1.91 -17.28 5.98
C ASP A 78 -2.97 -17.57 4.89
N TRP A 79 -3.48 -18.80 4.85
CA TRP A 79 -4.44 -19.23 3.83
C TRP A 79 -5.88 -19.00 4.29
N ASP A 80 -6.33 -19.80 5.24
CA ASP A 80 -7.70 -19.83 5.72
C ASP A 80 -8.06 -18.54 6.45
N ASN A 81 -9.24 -17.99 6.16
CA ASN A 81 -9.73 -16.72 6.70
C ASN A 81 -8.80 -15.49 6.52
N THR A 82 -7.75 -15.61 5.71
CA THR A 82 -6.81 -14.51 5.40
C THR A 82 -6.71 -14.28 3.89
N SER A 83 -6.33 -15.30 3.13
CA SER A 83 -6.21 -15.24 1.66
C SER A 83 -7.48 -15.69 0.95
N ILE A 84 -8.25 -16.58 1.58
CA ILE A 84 -9.57 -17.00 1.12
C ILE A 84 -10.63 -16.71 2.18
N MET A 85 -11.91 -16.72 1.77
CA MET A 85 -13.01 -16.71 2.72
C MET A 85 -13.23 -18.14 3.24
N ASN A 86 -13.41 -18.25 4.55
CA ASN A 86 -13.61 -19.50 5.28
C ASN A 86 -12.35 -20.39 5.31
N ASP A 87 -12.55 -21.66 5.65
CA ASP A 87 -11.51 -22.66 5.90
C ASP A 87 -11.61 -23.81 4.88
N CYS A 88 -10.47 -24.16 4.27
CA CYS A 88 -10.37 -25.18 3.25
C CYS A 88 -10.54 -26.60 3.82
N GLU A 89 -10.00 -26.88 5.01
CA GLU A 89 -10.12 -28.18 5.68
C GLU A 89 -11.56 -28.41 6.14
N GLU A 90 -12.24 -27.36 6.63
CA GLU A 90 -13.67 -27.44 6.97
C GLU A 90 -14.50 -27.75 5.72
N ALA A 91 -14.29 -27.00 4.63
CA ALA A 91 -15.01 -27.22 3.37
C ALA A 91 -14.76 -28.63 2.82
N LEU A 92 -13.52 -29.12 2.90
CA LEU A 92 -13.16 -30.47 2.47
C LEU A 92 -13.81 -31.55 3.35
N LEU A 93 -13.75 -31.41 4.67
CA LEU A 93 -14.35 -32.36 5.60
C LEU A 93 -15.86 -32.45 5.40
N MET A 94 -16.54 -31.31 5.26
CA MET A 94 -17.98 -31.26 4.99
C MET A 94 -18.32 -31.94 3.67
N TYR A 95 -17.53 -31.71 2.62
CA TYR A 95 -17.69 -32.42 1.35
C TYR A 95 -17.54 -33.94 1.52
N GLN A 96 -16.51 -34.40 2.23
CA GLN A 96 -16.27 -35.83 2.46
C GLN A 96 -17.39 -36.49 3.27
N ILE A 97 -17.91 -35.82 4.31
CA ILE A 97 -19.06 -36.30 5.09
C ILE A 97 -20.28 -36.46 4.18
N ASN A 98 -20.60 -35.44 3.39
CA ASN A 98 -21.80 -35.42 2.54
C ASN A 98 -21.73 -36.45 1.40
N GLN A 99 -20.55 -36.82 0.95
CA GLN A 99 -20.34 -37.79 -0.14
C GLN A 99 -19.90 -39.17 0.35
N LEU A 100 -19.74 -39.37 1.66
CA LEU A 100 -19.08 -40.54 2.25
C LEU A 100 -17.73 -40.85 1.55
N ALA A 101 -16.99 -39.81 1.16
CA ALA A 101 -15.77 -39.92 0.36
C ALA A 101 -14.55 -40.20 1.25
N PHE A 102 -14.57 -41.37 1.90
CA PHE A 102 -13.50 -41.86 2.77
C PHE A 102 -12.94 -43.16 2.22
N LYS A 103 -11.61 -43.20 2.01
CA LYS A 103 -10.90 -44.40 1.58
C LYS A 103 -10.43 -45.22 2.78
N LEU A 104 -11.37 -45.57 3.67
CA LEU A 104 -11.12 -46.25 4.94
C LEU A 104 -12.19 -47.33 5.14
N SER A 105 -11.81 -48.47 5.70
CA SER A 105 -12.77 -49.44 6.24
C SER A 105 -13.48 -48.87 7.48
N PRO A 106 -14.64 -49.41 7.88
CA PRO A 106 -15.34 -48.95 9.09
C PRO A 106 -14.49 -49.02 10.37
N ALA A 107 -13.62 -50.03 10.50
CA ALA A 107 -12.74 -50.19 11.65
C ALA A 107 -11.66 -49.11 11.69
N GLU A 108 -11.02 -48.81 10.55
CA GLU A 108 -10.02 -47.75 10.43
C GLU A 108 -10.64 -46.37 10.68
N PHE A 109 -11.81 -46.10 10.09
CA PHE A 109 -12.52 -44.85 10.30
C PHE A 109 -12.84 -44.64 11.79
N SER A 110 -13.36 -45.66 12.47
CA SER A 110 -13.65 -45.62 13.91
C SER A 110 -12.41 -45.33 14.76
N ALA A 111 -11.25 -45.88 14.40
CA ALA A 111 -9.99 -45.60 15.10
C ALA A 111 -9.51 -44.17 14.85
N ILE A 112 -9.51 -43.71 13.60
CA ILE A 112 -8.98 -42.40 13.20
C ILE A 112 -9.78 -41.25 13.82
N VAL A 113 -11.11 -41.32 13.82
CA VAL A 113 -11.93 -40.22 14.37
C VAL A 113 -11.79 -40.05 15.90
N ARG A 114 -11.18 -41.00 16.60
CA ARG A 114 -10.90 -40.95 18.05
C ARG A 114 -9.43 -40.70 18.35
N GLN A 115 -8.57 -40.69 17.33
CA GLN A 115 -7.14 -40.54 17.52
C GLN A 115 -6.85 -39.16 18.14
N ASN A 116 -6.09 -39.15 19.23
CA ASN A 116 -5.70 -37.95 19.98
C ASN A 116 -6.87 -37.15 20.58
N VAL A 117 -8.07 -37.73 20.64
CA VAL A 117 -9.21 -37.17 21.38
C VAL A 117 -9.13 -37.67 22.83
N PRO A 118 -9.07 -36.77 23.85
CA PRO A 118 -9.05 -37.19 25.25
C PRO A 118 -10.30 -38.00 25.65
N ALA A 119 -10.17 -38.84 26.67
CA ALA A 119 -11.34 -39.43 27.32
C ALA A 119 -12.13 -38.30 28.02
N GLY A 120 -13.41 -38.19 27.69
CA GLY A 120 -14.34 -37.24 28.31
C GLY A 120 -14.81 -37.66 29.68
#